data_AF-X1AU53-F1
#
_entry.id   AF-X1AU53-F1
#
_cell.length_a   1.000
_cell.length_b   1.000
_cell.length_c   1.000
_cell.angle_alpha   90.00
_cell.angle_beta   90.00
_cell.angle_gamma   90.00
#
_symmetry.space_group_name_H-M   'P 1'
#
loop_
_entity.id
_entity.type
_entity.pdbx_description
1 polymer ?
#
loop_
_entity_poly.entity_id
_entity_poly.type
_entity_poly.pdbx_seq_one_letter_code
_entity_poly.pdbx_strand_id
1 'polypeptide(L)'
;GLVQQDSIRFDLIATLEALESLHLNQDALVSEEIDFLRNRGIQAVVCDIPFLPFVAAAHANIPAIGISNFTWDWIYEAYISSDSRWSVLVDWIRKCYQKCDLFLQLPMHGDCSVFPKIQDVPLVTRKAQREREETRKILNLDLDQKVYLVSFGYLDLEEAAQNRVEDINHAVFLFKHPLNFRFSNGICLDDLPLSYADVVGAVDGVITKPGYGIVADCLAHSTPMIYADRGFFPEYDILVQEMSKHLTTVYLSSADLYAGKWKSAIEELERQPRVVASLPGNGAEVCAQTILRYLNWP
;
A
#
# COMPACT_ATOMS: atom_id res chain seq x y z
N GLY A 1 -3.97 4.29 -11.39
CA GLY A 1 -2.87 3.31 -11.28
C GLY A 1 -1.69 3.77 -12.11
N LEU A 2 -0.45 3.46 -11.73
CA LEU A 2 0.70 3.52 -12.63
C LEU A 2 0.94 2.13 -13.20
N VAL A 3 1.21 2.04 -14.51
CA VAL A 3 1.71 0.81 -15.12
C VAL A 3 3.11 0.54 -14.55
N GLN A 4 3.32 -0.67 -14.04
CA GLN A 4 4.57 -1.08 -13.38
C GLN A 4 5.42 -1.89 -14.35
N GLN A 5 6.73 -1.61 -14.38
CA GLN A 5 7.71 -2.49 -15.03
C GLN A 5 8.15 -3.59 -14.07
N ASP A 6 8.28 -3.26 -12.79
CA ASP A 6 8.55 -4.15 -11.66
C ASP A 6 8.05 -3.50 -10.36
N SER A 7 8.41 -4.04 -9.18
CA SER A 7 7.99 -3.48 -7.90
C SER A 7 8.39 -2.02 -7.66
N ILE A 8 9.47 -1.54 -8.26
CA ILE A 8 10.07 -0.23 -7.95
C ILE A 8 10.01 0.77 -9.12
N ARG A 9 9.88 0.31 -10.37
CA ARG A 9 9.87 1.16 -11.58
C ARG A 9 8.49 1.27 -12.24
N PHE A 10 8.18 2.46 -12.74
CA PHE A 10 6.94 2.77 -13.47
C PHE A 10 7.20 2.99 -14.95
N ASP A 11 6.22 2.62 -15.76
CA ASP A 11 6.14 3.00 -17.17
C ASP A 11 5.18 4.19 -17.33
N LEU A 12 5.74 5.40 -17.35
CA LEU A 12 4.95 6.63 -17.43
C LEU A 12 4.28 6.81 -18.79
N ILE A 13 4.92 6.36 -19.87
CA ILE A 13 4.35 6.45 -21.22
C ILE A 13 3.16 5.49 -21.34
N ALA A 14 3.33 4.23 -20.95
CA ALA A 14 2.24 3.27 -20.95
C ALA A 14 1.10 3.68 -19.99
N THR A 15 1.43 4.32 -18.86
CA THR A 15 0.38 4.87 -17.98
C THR A 15 -0.40 5.98 -18.67
N LEU A 16 0.29 6.91 -19.32
CA LEU A 16 -0.35 8.02 -20.00
C LEU A 16 -1.26 7.52 -21.14
N GLU A 17 -0.78 6.60 -21.96
CA GLU A 17 -1.57 5.97 -23.04
C GLU A 17 -2.81 5.24 -22.50
N ALA A 18 -2.67 4.54 -21.37
CA ALA A 18 -3.79 3.89 -20.71
C ALA A 18 -4.83 4.90 -20.19
N LEU A 19 -4.39 6.03 -19.64
CA LEU A 19 -5.28 7.10 -19.18
C LEU A 19 -5.95 7.84 -20.34
N GLU A 20 -5.23 8.10 -21.43
CA GLU A 20 -5.81 8.68 -22.65
C GLU A 20 -6.90 7.75 -23.22
N SER A 21 -6.64 6.44 -23.26
CA SER A 21 -7.63 5.44 -23.65
C SER A 21 -8.85 5.44 -22.71
N LEU A 22 -8.64 5.48 -21.39
CA LEU A 22 -9.73 5.60 -20.41
C LEU A 22 -10.54 6.89 -20.60
N HIS A 23 -9.88 8.01 -20.88
CA HIS A 23 -10.52 9.30 -21.12
C HIS A 23 -11.38 9.29 -22.38
N LEU A 24 -10.88 8.70 -23.47
CA LEU A 24 -11.63 8.55 -24.73
C LEU A 24 -12.85 7.64 -24.58
N ASN A 25 -12.76 6.60 -23.76
CA ASN A 25 -13.84 5.62 -23.55
C ASN A 25 -14.75 5.93 -22.34
N GLN A 26 -14.55 7.07 -21.66
CA GLN A 26 -15.19 7.35 -20.38
C GLN A 26 -16.71 7.28 -20.44
N ASP A 27 -17.34 7.78 -21.51
CA ASP A 27 -18.80 7.85 -21.62
C ASP A 27 -19.42 6.45 -21.68
N ALA A 28 -18.77 5.54 -22.41
CA ALA A 28 -19.19 4.15 -22.49
C ALA A 28 -19.04 3.43 -21.15
N LEU A 29 -17.88 3.60 -20.49
CA LEU A 29 -17.59 3.00 -19.19
C LEU A 29 -18.54 3.50 -18.09
N VAL A 30 -18.80 4.81 -18.07
CA VAL A 30 -19.74 5.42 -17.12
C VAL A 30 -21.17 4.95 -17.41
N SER A 31 -21.56 4.82 -18.67
CA SER A 31 -22.89 4.29 -19.03
C SER A 31 -23.07 2.85 -18.56
N GLU A 32 -22.08 1.99 -18.76
CA GLU A 32 -22.09 0.60 -18.30
C GLU A 32 -22.22 0.53 -16.77
N GLU A 33 -21.46 1.35 -16.06
CA GLU A 33 -21.51 1.40 -14.59
C GLU A 33 -22.87 1.91 -14.10
N ILE A 34 -23.47 2.93 -14.73
CA ILE A 34 -24.82 3.42 -14.39
C ILE A 34 -25.85 2.30 -14.56
N ASP A 35 -25.79 1.55 -15.65
CA ASP A 35 -26.69 0.43 -15.91
C ASP A 35 -26.51 -0.68 -14.86
N PHE A 36 -25.28 -0.99 -14.50
CA PHE A 36 -24.98 -1.93 -13.41
C PHE A 36 -25.59 -1.48 -12.08
N LEU A 37 -25.34 -0.23 -11.68
CA LEU A 37 -25.83 0.35 -10.43
C LEU A 37 -27.36 0.29 -10.36
N ARG A 38 -28.05 0.68 -11.43
CA ARG A 38 -29.52 0.68 -11.51
C ARG A 38 -30.11 -0.73 -11.54
N ASN A 39 -29.60 -1.61 -12.40
CA ASN A 39 -30.14 -2.96 -12.57
C ASN A 39 -29.95 -3.83 -11.33
N ARG A 40 -28.89 -3.58 -10.55
CA ARG A 40 -28.63 -4.28 -9.28
C ARG A 40 -29.28 -3.60 -8.07
N GLY A 41 -29.93 -2.45 -8.26
CA GLY A 41 -30.52 -1.69 -7.15
C GLY A 41 -29.49 -1.24 -6.12
N ILE A 42 -28.27 -0.91 -6.57
CA ILE A 42 -27.21 -0.40 -5.70
C ILE A 42 -27.64 0.95 -5.12
N GLN A 43 -27.46 1.11 -3.81
CA GLN A 43 -27.92 2.30 -3.08
C GLN A 43 -26.79 3.25 -2.69
N ALA A 44 -25.54 2.83 -2.82
CA ALA A 44 -24.36 3.64 -2.56
C ALA A 44 -23.12 3.03 -3.23
N VAL A 45 -22.15 3.87 -3.57
CA VAL A 45 -20.81 3.47 -4.00
C VAL A 45 -19.82 3.81 -2.89
N VAL A 46 -19.07 2.82 -2.44
CA VAL A 46 -17.92 3.01 -1.55
C VAL A 46 -16.71 2.40 -2.24
N CYS A 47 -15.70 3.21 -2.50
CA CYS A 47 -14.48 2.75 -3.18
C CYS A 47 -13.25 3.41 -2.55
N ASP A 48 -12.07 2.91 -2.91
CA ASP A 48 -10.79 3.54 -2.57
C ASP A 48 -10.73 4.93 -3.24
N ILE A 49 -10.16 5.00 -4.45
CA ILE A 49 -10.14 6.23 -5.27
C ILE A 49 -10.18 6.01 -6.80
N PRO A 50 -10.87 4.98 -7.38
CA PRO A 50 -11.18 5.05 -8.80
C PRO A 50 -12.08 6.27 -9.06
N PHE A 51 -11.74 7.13 -10.02
CA PHE A 51 -12.42 8.42 -10.20
C PHE A 51 -13.72 8.32 -11.02
N LEU A 52 -13.84 7.39 -11.97
CA LEU A 52 -15.05 7.22 -12.80
C LEU A 52 -16.30 6.76 -12.04
N PRO A 53 -16.22 5.84 -11.05
CA PRO A 53 -17.39 5.44 -10.27
C PRO A 53 -18.12 6.60 -9.57
N PHE A 54 -17.42 7.69 -9.21
CA PHE A 54 -18.06 8.88 -8.66
C PHE A 54 -18.97 9.59 -9.67
N VAL A 55 -18.59 9.60 -10.95
CA VAL A 55 -19.43 10.14 -12.04
C VAL A 55 -20.68 9.28 -12.23
N ALA A 56 -20.50 7.95 -12.25
CA ALA A 56 -21.61 7.01 -12.39
C ALA A 56 -22.61 7.11 -11.22
N ALA A 57 -22.12 7.17 -9.98
CA ALA A 57 -22.94 7.34 -8.78
C ALA A 57 -23.74 8.65 -8.82
N ALA A 58 -23.10 9.76 -9.20
CA ALA A 58 -23.79 11.04 -9.36
C ALA A 58 -24.90 11.00 -10.42
N HIS A 59 -24.68 10.34 -11.57
CA HIS A 59 -25.72 10.14 -12.59
C HIS A 59 -26.83 9.16 -12.17
N ALA A 60 -26.49 8.18 -11.34
CA ALA A 60 -27.45 7.27 -10.72
C ALA A 60 -28.19 7.91 -9.53
N ASN A 61 -27.78 9.11 -9.10
CA ASN A 61 -28.31 9.84 -7.94
C ASN A 61 -28.25 9.00 -6.65
N ILE A 62 -27.11 8.33 -6.42
CA ILE A 62 -26.81 7.58 -5.21
C ILE A 62 -25.54 8.14 -4.54
N PRO A 63 -25.43 8.06 -3.20
CA PRO A 63 -24.24 8.47 -2.48
C PRO A 63 -22.96 7.80 -2.97
N ALA A 64 -21.89 8.59 -3.05
CA ALA A 64 -20.56 8.13 -3.41
C ALA A 64 -19.53 8.53 -2.35
N ILE A 65 -18.83 7.55 -1.78
CA ILE A 65 -17.88 7.72 -0.68
C ILE A 65 -16.51 7.19 -1.12
N GLY A 66 -15.49 8.02 -1.05
CA GLY A 66 -14.09 7.64 -1.29
C GLY A 66 -13.33 7.42 0.02
N ILE A 67 -12.32 6.56 0.02
CA ILE A 67 -11.47 6.29 1.18
C ILE A 67 -10.03 6.07 0.72
N SER A 68 -9.12 7.00 1.01
CA SER A 68 -7.70 6.81 0.67
C SER A 68 -6.79 7.79 1.40
N ASN A 69 -5.48 7.63 1.24
CA ASN A 69 -4.47 8.60 1.69
C ASN A 69 -3.96 9.47 0.54
N PHE A 70 -4.37 9.27 -0.70
CA PHE A 70 -4.01 10.19 -1.79
C PHE A 70 -5.10 10.25 -2.84
N THR A 71 -4.89 11.05 -3.89
CA THR A 71 -5.72 11.06 -5.09
C THR A 71 -4.89 10.88 -6.35
N TRP A 72 -5.48 10.29 -7.39
CA TRP A 72 -4.75 10.08 -8.64
C TRP A 72 -4.41 11.39 -9.35
N ASP A 73 -5.19 12.46 -9.21
CA ASP A 73 -4.84 13.76 -9.80
C ASP A 73 -3.59 14.35 -9.15
N TRP A 74 -3.44 14.24 -7.82
CA TRP A 74 -2.24 14.67 -7.11
C TRP A 74 -1.01 13.85 -7.51
N ILE A 75 -1.15 12.52 -7.63
CA ILE A 75 -0.06 11.66 -8.10
C ILE A 75 0.37 12.05 -9.52
N TYR A 76 -0.58 12.24 -10.43
CA TYR A 76 -0.29 12.50 -11.83
C TYR A 76 0.18 13.93 -12.12
N GLU A 77 -0.25 14.91 -11.31
CA GLU A 77 0.20 16.30 -11.39
C GLU A 77 1.73 16.41 -11.30
N ALA A 78 2.36 15.55 -10.50
CA ALA A 78 3.80 15.52 -10.33
C ALA A 78 4.59 15.23 -11.63
N TYR A 79 3.93 14.68 -12.67
CA TYR A 79 4.55 14.37 -13.95
C TYR A 79 4.32 15.43 -15.04
N ILE A 80 3.50 16.47 -14.79
CA ILE A 80 3.19 17.52 -15.78
C ILE A 80 4.44 18.25 -16.28
N SER A 81 5.41 18.49 -15.39
CA SER A 81 6.67 19.17 -15.74
C SER A 81 7.50 18.38 -16.76
N SER A 82 7.36 17.05 -16.76
CA SER A 82 8.07 16.15 -17.69
C SER A 82 7.31 15.92 -18.99
N ASP A 83 5.98 15.98 -18.96
CA ASP A 83 5.12 15.82 -20.14
C ASP A 83 3.80 16.58 -19.93
N SER A 84 3.53 17.59 -20.76
CA SER A 84 2.35 18.45 -20.58
C SER A 84 1.02 17.73 -20.85
N ARG A 85 1.02 16.55 -21.48
CA ARG A 85 -0.17 15.75 -21.76
C ARG A 85 -0.90 15.32 -20.47
N TRP A 86 -0.16 15.16 -19.37
CA TRP A 86 -0.75 14.86 -18.05
C TRP A 86 -1.76 15.91 -17.60
N SER A 87 -1.57 17.18 -17.96
CA SER A 87 -2.39 18.31 -17.48
C SER A 87 -3.88 18.13 -17.78
N VAL A 88 -4.21 17.76 -19.03
CA VAL A 88 -5.61 17.57 -19.45
C VAL A 88 -6.28 16.41 -18.69
N LEU A 89 -5.53 15.34 -18.44
CA LEU A 89 -6.03 14.16 -17.73
C LEU A 89 -6.19 14.44 -16.23
N VAL A 90 -5.26 15.19 -15.62
CA VAL A 90 -5.34 15.65 -14.23
C VAL A 90 -6.60 16.50 -14.03
N ASP A 91 -6.85 17.47 -14.91
CA ASP A 91 -8.06 18.31 -14.84
C ASP A 91 -9.36 17.50 -15.00
N TRP A 92 -9.33 16.48 -15.86
CA TRP A 92 -10.46 15.55 -16.00
C TRP A 92 -10.69 14.72 -14.74
N ILE A 93 -9.64 14.14 -14.15
CA ILE A 93 -9.72 13.34 -12.93
C ILE A 93 -10.25 14.20 -11.77
N ARG A 94 -9.80 15.46 -11.67
CA ARG A 94 -10.30 16.42 -10.67
C ARG A 94 -11.81 16.62 -10.76
N LYS A 95 -12.34 16.82 -11.97
CA LYS A 95 -13.78 16.95 -12.21
C LYS A 95 -14.55 15.69 -11.82
N CYS A 96 -13.94 14.51 -11.98
CA CYS A 96 -14.53 13.25 -11.54
C CYS A 96 -14.57 13.16 -10.01
N TYR A 97 -13.48 13.46 -9.31
CA TYR A 97 -13.43 13.45 -7.84
C TYR A 97 -14.35 14.48 -7.19
N GLN A 98 -14.62 15.60 -7.84
CA GLN A 98 -15.64 16.58 -7.39
C GLN A 98 -17.07 16.00 -7.32
N LYS A 99 -17.31 14.80 -7.87
CA LYS A 99 -18.59 14.07 -7.76
C LYS A 99 -18.67 13.15 -6.54
N CYS A 100 -17.60 13.03 -5.77
CA CYS A 100 -17.62 12.31 -4.50
C CYS A 100 -18.30 13.15 -3.42
N ASP A 101 -19.23 12.55 -2.68
CA ASP A 101 -20.01 13.26 -1.66
C ASP A 101 -19.30 13.33 -0.30
N LEU A 102 -18.48 12.33 0.03
CA LEU A 102 -17.69 12.26 1.25
C LEU A 102 -16.38 11.50 1.01
N PHE A 103 -15.26 12.13 1.30
CA PHE A 103 -13.95 11.47 1.31
C PHE A 103 -13.48 11.20 2.74
N LEU A 104 -13.23 9.93 3.06
CA LEU A 104 -12.62 9.51 4.32
C LEU A 104 -11.10 9.50 4.14
N GLN A 105 -10.45 10.52 4.67
CA GLN A 105 -9.02 10.74 4.51
C GLN A 105 -8.23 9.93 5.53
N LEU A 106 -7.46 8.98 5.02
CA LEU A 106 -6.56 8.15 5.82
C LEU A 106 -5.32 8.96 6.24
N PRO A 107 -4.63 8.61 7.35
CA PRO A 107 -3.35 9.24 7.72
C PRO A 107 -2.28 9.08 6.64
N MET A 108 -1.14 9.79 6.77
CA MET A 108 -0.04 9.76 5.80
C MET A 108 -0.50 10.18 4.40
N HIS A 109 -1.31 11.24 4.32
CA HIS A 109 -1.96 11.63 3.08
C HIS A 109 -1.24 12.71 2.28
N GLY A 110 -1.39 12.64 0.95
CA GLY A 110 -1.08 13.73 0.02
C GLY A 110 -2.16 14.81 0.00
N ASP A 111 -2.14 15.67 -1.03
CA ASP A 111 -3.23 16.63 -1.23
C ASP A 111 -4.49 15.90 -1.71
N CYS A 112 -5.59 16.04 -0.95
CA CYS A 112 -6.90 15.51 -1.30
C CYS A 112 -7.96 16.62 -1.39
N SER A 113 -7.55 17.89 -1.47
CA SER A 113 -8.43 19.07 -1.47
C SER A 113 -9.38 19.16 -2.67
N VAL A 114 -9.19 18.29 -3.67
CA VAL A 114 -10.11 18.10 -4.80
C VAL A 114 -11.51 17.66 -4.35
N PHE A 115 -11.62 16.98 -3.20
CA PHE A 115 -12.90 16.51 -2.68
C PHE A 115 -13.67 17.63 -1.98
N PRO A 116 -14.98 17.81 -2.25
CA PRO A 116 -15.78 18.87 -1.63
C PRO A 116 -15.94 18.73 -0.11
N LYS A 117 -15.93 17.48 0.39
CA LYS A 117 -16.12 17.15 1.80
C LYS A 117 -15.15 16.06 2.22
N ILE A 118 -14.29 16.38 3.18
CA ILE A 118 -13.27 15.50 3.70
C ILE A 118 -13.53 15.27 5.19
N GLN A 119 -13.34 14.03 5.65
CA GLN A 119 -13.32 13.67 7.06
C GLN A 119 -12.09 12.81 7.34
N ASP A 120 -11.21 13.28 8.21
CA ASP A 120 -10.09 12.48 8.69
C ASP A 120 -10.58 11.26 9.48
N VAL A 121 -9.93 10.13 9.24
CA VAL A 121 -10.17 8.89 9.97
C VAL A 121 -8.85 8.33 10.51
N PRO A 122 -8.91 7.48 11.55
CA PRO A 122 -7.71 6.79 12.04
C PRO A 122 -7.10 5.84 11.01
N LEU A 123 -5.94 5.28 11.35
CA LEU A 123 -5.23 4.32 10.50
C LEU A 123 -6.10 3.07 10.28
N VAL A 124 -6.38 2.74 9.02
CA VAL A 124 -7.01 1.48 8.66
C VAL A 124 -5.92 0.41 8.62
N THR A 125 -5.97 -0.51 9.56
CA THR A 125 -4.93 -1.53 9.76
C THR A 125 -5.55 -2.92 9.79
N ARG A 126 -4.73 -3.94 9.48
CA ARG A 126 -5.07 -5.32 9.76
C ARG A 126 -4.52 -5.67 11.14
N LYS A 127 -5.33 -6.38 11.94
CA LYS A 127 -4.92 -6.88 13.27
C LYS A 127 -4.49 -8.33 13.14
N ALA A 128 -3.36 -8.68 13.76
CA ALA A 128 -2.98 -10.07 13.94
C ALA A 128 -4.09 -10.82 14.70
N GLN A 129 -4.37 -12.04 14.26
CA GLN A 129 -5.30 -12.96 14.90
C GLN A 129 -4.60 -13.88 15.91
N ARG A 130 -3.27 -13.88 15.91
CA ARG A 130 -2.41 -14.73 16.73
C ARG A 130 -1.30 -13.92 17.35
N GLU A 131 -0.87 -14.36 18.52
CA GLU A 131 0.31 -13.80 19.16
C GLU A 131 1.59 -14.24 18.44
N ARG A 132 2.69 -13.53 18.72
CA ARG A 132 4.00 -13.79 18.11
C ARG A 132 4.47 -15.23 18.36
N GLU A 133 4.29 -15.74 19.56
CA GLU A 133 4.72 -17.08 19.97
C GLU A 133 3.98 -18.17 19.19
N GLU A 134 2.66 -18.01 19.02
CA GLU A 134 1.83 -18.94 18.27
C GLU A 134 2.19 -18.94 16.78
N THR A 135 2.40 -17.75 16.22
CA THR A 135 2.81 -17.58 14.82
C THR A 135 4.18 -18.20 14.56
N ARG A 136 5.17 -17.96 15.43
CA ARG A 136 6.50 -18.55 15.31
C ARG A 136 6.50 -20.06 15.47
N LYS A 137 5.64 -20.61 16.33
CA LYS A 137 5.44 -22.05 16.45
C LYS A 137 4.92 -22.68 15.16
N ILE A 138 3.97 -22.03 14.47
CA ILE A 138 3.46 -22.50 13.16
C ILE A 138 4.56 -22.46 12.10
N LEU A 139 5.44 -21.45 12.16
CA LEU A 139 6.60 -21.31 11.28
C LEU A 139 7.77 -22.26 11.65
N ASN A 140 7.68 -22.99 12.77
CA ASN A 140 8.77 -23.79 13.33
C ASN A 140 10.04 -22.95 13.58
N LEU A 141 9.86 -21.76 14.16
CA LEU A 141 10.93 -20.80 14.50
C LEU A 141 11.03 -20.59 16.00
N ASP A 142 12.25 -20.43 16.49
CA ASP A 142 12.51 -20.07 17.88
C ASP A 142 12.21 -18.58 18.15
N LEU A 143 11.97 -18.22 19.42
CA LEU A 143 11.61 -16.84 19.79
C LEU A 143 12.77 -15.85 19.72
N ASP A 144 14.01 -16.35 19.83
CA ASP A 144 15.25 -15.59 19.76
C ASP A 144 15.83 -15.50 18.33
N GLN A 145 15.39 -16.39 17.43
CA GLN A 145 15.77 -16.36 16.02
C GLN A 145 15.37 -15.05 15.35
N LYS A 146 16.25 -14.49 14.52
CA LYS A 146 15.98 -13.28 13.75
C LYS A 146 15.18 -13.62 12.50
N VAL A 147 14.03 -12.97 12.33
CA VAL A 147 13.09 -13.28 11.25
C VAL A 147 12.72 -12.00 10.50
N TYR A 148 12.84 -12.01 9.18
CA TYR A 148 12.54 -10.87 8.32
C TYR A 148 11.49 -11.26 7.27
N LEU A 149 10.46 -10.44 7.11
CA LEU A 149 9.49 -10.60 6.03
C LEU A 149 9.92 -9.80 4.81
N VAL A 150 10.16 -10.46 3.68
CA VAL A 150 10.42 -9.84 2.39
C VAL A 150 9.07 -9.57 1.70
N SER A 151 8.68 -8.29 1.66
CA SER A 151 7.38 -7.84 1.18
C SER A 151 7.52 -7.08 -0.14
N PHE A 152 7.52 -7.81 -1.25
CA PHE A 152 7.51 -7.26 -2.60
C PHE A 152 6.54 -8.04 -3.49
N GLY A 153 5.88 -7.36 -4.43
CA GLY A 153 5.04 -8.03 -5.43
C GLY A 153 5.87 -8.78 -6.48
N TYR A 154 7.09 -8.30 -6.72
CA TYR A 154 8.08 -8.89 -7.61
C TYR A 154 9.49 -8.47 -7.16
N LEU A 155 10.38 -9.41 -6.89
CA LEU A 155 11.79 -9.16 -6.61
C LEU A 155 12.56 -10.39 -7.08
N ASP A 156 13.28 -10.22 -8.19
CA ASP A 156 14.11 -11.27 -8.75
C ASP A 156 15.58 -10.98 -8.40
N LEU A 157 16.23 -11.98 -7.82
CA LEU A 157 17.61 -11.90 -7.36
C LEU A 157 18.46 -12.87 -8.16
N GLU A 158 19.53 -12.35 -8.76
CA GLU A 158 20.53 -13.20 -9.40
C GLU A 158 21.17 -14.17 -8.40
N GLU A 159 21.75 -15.26 -8.88
CA GLU A 159 22.37 -16.30 -8.06
C GLU A 159 23.38 -15.74 -7.05
N ALA A 160 24.24 -14.82 -7.49
CA ALA A 160 25.22 -14.19 -6.61
C ALA A 160 24.59 -13.30 -5.52
N ALA A 161 23.40 -12.75 -5.74
CA ALA A 161 22.66 -12.00 -4.72
C ALA A 161 21.95 -12.95 -3.74
N GLN A 162 21.37 -14.05 -4.23
CA GLN A 162 20.77 -15.07 -3.37
C GLN A 162 21.80 -15.70 -2.42
N ASN A 163 22.99 -16.05 -2.92
CA ASN A 163 24.08 -16.57 -2.07
C ASN A 163 24.48 -15.58 -0.96
N ARG A 164 24.51 -14.28 -1.26
CA ARG A 164 24.81 -13.23 -0.26
C ARG A 164 23.74 -13.12 0.82
N VAL A 165 22.47 -13.32 0.47
CA VAL A 165 21.36 -13.34 1.44
C VAL A 165 21.41 -14.63 2.28
N GLU A 166 21.75 -15.76 1.66
CA GLU A 166 21.94 -17.05 2.35
C GLU A 166 23.08 -17.00 3.39
N ASP A 167 24.15 -16.26 3.09
CA ASP A 167 25.28 -16.05 4.01
C ASP A 167 24.90 -15.28 5.30
N ILE A 168 23.69 -14.71 5.38
CA ILE A 168 23.12 -14.10 6.59
C ILE A 168 22.50 -15.20 7.46
N ASN A 169 23.36 -16.13 7.88
CA ASN A 169 22.97 -17.41 8.49
C ASN A 169 22.25 -17.32 9.85
N HIS A 170 22.31 -16.18 10.53
CA HIS A 170 21.60 -15.95 11.80
C HIS A 170 20.14 -15.52 11.60
N ALA A 171 19.74 -15.23 10.36
CA ALA A 171 18.43 -14.71 10.01
C ALA A 171 17.64 -15.67 9.10
N VAL A 172 16.31 -15.67 9.27
CA VAL A 172 15.34 -16.34 8.41
C VAL A 172 14.54 -15.32 7.62
N PHE A 173 14.32 -15.61 6.34
CA PHE A 173 13.58 -14.74 5.44
C PHE A 173 12.25 -15.37 5.02
N LEU A 174 11.15 -14.73 5.39
CA LEU A 174 9.80 -15.13 5.02
C LEU A 174 9.39 -14.42 3.74
N PHE A 175 8.70 -15.13 2.84
CA PHE A 175 8.22 -14.56 1.58
C PHE A 175 6.95 -15.26 1.08
N LYS A 176 6.30 -14.69 0.06
CA LYS A 176 5.15 -15.29 -0.66
C LYS A 176 5.39 -15.26 -2.15
N HIS A 177 4.77 -16.18 -2.88
CA HIS A 177 4.67 -16.09 -4.32
C HIS A 177 4.06 -14.74 -4.76
N PRO A 178 4.48 -14.19 -5.91
CA PRO A 178 5.32 -14.82 -6.93
C PRO A 178 6.84 -14.75 -6.66
N LEU A 179 7.28 -14.29 -5.49
CA LEU A 179 8.70 -14.39 -5.12
C LEU A 179 9.14 -15.86 -5.11
N ASN A 180 10.36 -16.10 -5.59
CA ASN A 180 10.91 -17.45 -5.75
C ASN A 180 12.38 -17.48 -5.35
N PHE A 181 12.64 -17.39 -4.05
CA PHE A 181 13.98 -17.44 -3.50
C PHE A 181 14.43 -18.89 -3.24
N ARG A 182 15.72 -19.16 -3.41
CA ARG A 182 16.32 -20.50 -3.32
C ARG A 182 17.28 -20.70 -2.15
N PHE A 183 17.54 -19.66 -1.37
CA PHE A 183 18.40 -19.75 -0.20
C PHE A 183 17.76 -20.61 0.90
N SER A 184 18.56 -21.43 1.60
CA SER A 184 18.11 -22.43 2.58
C SER A 184 17.50 -21.84 3.85
N ASN A 185 17.81 -20.59 4.19
CA ASN A 185 17.20 -19.82 5.28
C ASN A 185 15.94 -19.05 4.85
N GLY A 186 15.28 -19.50 3.77
CA GLY A 186 14.04 -18.94 3.25
C GLY A 186 12.82 -19.82 3.53
N ILE A 187 11.70 -19.21 3.92
CA ILE A 187 10.42 -19.89 4.15
C ILE A 187 9.32 -19.22 3.32
N CYS A 188 8.70 -19.99 2.43
CA CYS A 188 7.51 -19.56 1.71
C CYS A 188 6.26 -19.72 2.59
N LEU A 189 5.40 -18.70 2.64
CA LEU A 189 4.23 -18.66 3.54
C LEU A 189 2.92 -19.12 2.89
N ASP A 190 2.89 -19.46 1.60
CA ASP A 190 1.63 -19.68 0.87
C ASP A 190 0.81 -20.88 1.38
N ASP A 191 1.48 -21.92 1.86
CA ASP A 191 0.83 -23.13 2.38
C ASP A 191 0.57 -23.10 3.89
N LEU A 192 0.83 -21.96 4.55
CA LEU A 192 0.70 -21.83 6.00
C LEU A 192 -0.63 -21.16 6.38
N PRO A 193 -1.28 -21.59 7.47
CA PRO A 193 -2.56 -21.05 7.93
C PRO A 193 -2.39 -19.73 8.69
N LEU A 194 -1.57 -18.81 8.16
CA LEU A 194 -1.21 -17.54 8.77
C LEU A 194 -1.79 -16.38 7.98
N SER A 195 -2.40 -15.43 8.70
CA SER A 195 -2.74 -14.15 8.10
C SER A 195 -1.47 -13.36 7.84
N TYR A 196 -1.51 -12.43 6.87
CA TYR A 196 -0.36 -11.56 6.60
C TYR A 196 -0.01 -10.68 7.82
N ALA A 197 -1.04 -10.25 8.57
CA ALA A 197 -0.86 -9.48 9.80
C ALA A 197 -0.23 -10.31 10.93
N ASP A 198 -0.56 -11.60 11.05
CA ASP A 198 0.09 -12.51 12.02
C ASP A 198 1.60 -12.52 11.77
N VAL A 199 2.01 -12.64 10.51
CA VAL A 199 3.42 -12.65 10.11
C VAL A 199 4.08 -11.30 10.43
N VAL A 200 3.47 -10.18 10.04
CA VAL A 200 4.02 -8.84 10.36
C VAL A 200 4.20 -8.65 11.87
N GLY A 201 3.27 -9.13 12.70
CA GLY A 201 3.40 -9.07 14.15
C GLY A 201 4.49 -10.00 14.73
N ALA A 202 4.85 -11.07 14.01
CA ALA A 202 5.76 -12.11 14.50
C ALA A 202 7.22 -11.97 14.04
N VAL A 203 7.51 -11.10 13.07
CA VAL A 203 8.88 -10.85 12.56
C VAL A 203 9.64 -9.76 13.35
N ASP A 204 10.95 -9.71 13.16
CA ASP A 204 11.85 -8.71 13.73
C ASP A 204 12.04 -7.50 12.79
N GLY A 205 11.73 -7.67 11.51
CA GLY A 205 11.65 -6.56 10.56
C GLY A 205 10.96 -6.95 9.27
N VAL A 206 10.50 -5.93 8.53
CA VAL A 206 9.96 -6.06 7.18
C VAL A 206 10.93 -5.42 6.19
N ILE A 207 11.34 -6.15 5.16
CA ILE A 207 12.14 -5.64 4.04
C ILE A 207 11.19 -5.34 2.88
N THR A 208 11.02 -4.07 2.51
CA THR A 208 10.01 -3.68 1.52
C THR A 208 10.32 -2.34 0.85
N LYS A 209 9.47 -1.92 -0.09
CA LYS A 209 9.34 -0.52 -0.50
C LYS A 209 8.16 0.11 0.26
N PRO A 210 8.24 1.37 0.70
CA PRO A 210 7.11 2.04 1.34
C PRO A 210 5.87 2.04 0.45
N GLY A 211 4.77 1.54 1.01
CA GLY A 211 3.43 1.62 0.46
C GLY A 211 2.43 1.57 1.62
N TYR A 212 1.31 2.30 1.51
CA TYR A 212 0.40 2.53 2.63
C TYR A 212 0.04 1.25 3.40
N GLY A 213 -0.38 0.18 2.71
CA GLY A 213 -0.85 -1.04 3.36
C GLY A 213 0.20 -1.74 4.23
N ILE A 214 1.46 -1.87 3.76
CA ILE A 214 2.52 -2.51 4.55
C ILE A 214 3.01 -1.60 5.68
N VAL A 215 3.07 -0.28 5.44
CA VAL A 215 3.42 0.71 6.46
C VAL A 215 2.36 0.71 7.57
N ALA A 216 1.08 0.69 7.20
CA ALA A 216 -0.03 0.64 8.16
C ALA A 216 0.01 -0.63 9.03
N ASP A 217 0.29 -1.80 8.46
CA ASP A 217 0.46 -3.03 9.23
C ASP A 217 1.68 -2.98 10.16
N CYS A 218 2.80 -2.42 9.70
CA CYS A 218 3.99 -2.28 10.53
C CYS A 218 3.75 -1.30 11.68
N LEU A 219 3.05 -0.19 11.44
CA LEU A 219 2.61 0.74 12.49
C LEU A 219 1.69 0.04 13.49
N ALA A 220 0.73 -0.77 13.03
CA ALA A 220 -0.19 -1.49 13.91
C ALA A 220 0.51 -2.45 14.89
N HIS A 221 1.61 -3.06 14.45
CA HIS A 221 2.36 -4.03 15.25
C HIS A 221 3.70 -3.49 15.77
N SER A 222 3.99 -2.20 15.56
CA SER A 222 5.30 -1.59 15.85
C SER A 222 6.48 -2.32 15.19
N THR A 223 6.28 -2.98 14.05
CA THR A 223 7.30 -3.83 13.40
C THR A 223 8.34 -2.96 12.69
N PRO A 224 9.65 -3.10 12.99
CA PRO A 224 10.70 -2.36 12.30
C PRO A 224 10.72 -2.59 10.79
N MET A 225 11.24 -1.62 10.02
CA MET A 225 11.27 -1.70 8.56
C MET A 225 12.66 -1.43 7.99
N ILE A 226 13.09 -2.27 7.05
CA ILE A 226 14.17 -1.96 6.11
C ILE A 226 13.49 -1.56 4.81
N TYR A 227 13.64 -0.30 4.40
CA TYR A 227 12.91 0.23 3.26
C TYR A 227 13.83 0.55 2.09
N ALA A 228 13.37 0.21 0.89
CA ALA A 228 14.03 0.53 -0.36
C ALA A 228 13.43 1.76 -1.04
N ASP A 229 14.26 2.44 -1.82
CA ASP A 229 13.82 3.49 -2.72
C ASP A 229 12.88 2.93 -3.82
N ARG A 230 12.22 3.84 -4.52
CA ARG A 230 11.38 3.56 -5.69
C ARG A 230 11.50 4.71 -6.68
N GLY A 231 11.00 4.49 -7.89
CA GLY A 231 10.82 5.56 -8.87
C GLY A 231 9.97 6.69 -8.29
N PHE A 232 10.07 7.89 -8.88
CA PHE A 232 9.41 9.09 -8.37
C PHE A 232 7.90 8.87 -8.22
N PHE A 233 7.43 8.82 -6.97
CA PHE A 233 6.04 8.61 -6.60
C PHE A 233 5.72 9.50 -5.40
N PRO A 234 4.85 10.51 -5.53
CA PRO A 234 4.70 11.55 -4.50
C PRO A 234 4.38 11.05 -3.08
N GLU A 235 3.63 9.95 -2.95
CA GLU A 235 3.32 9.32 -1.66
C GLU A 235 4.57 8.86 -0.88
N TYR A 236 5.65 8.50 -1.58
CA TYR A 236 6.84 7.88 -1.00
C TYR A 236 7.45 8.73 0.11
N ASP A 237 7.69 10.03 -0.14
CA ASP A 237 8.35 10.90 0.83
C ASP A 237 7.49 11.11 2.08
N ILE A 238 6.17 11.17 1.92
CA ILE A 238 5.22 11.26 3.03
C ILE A 238 5.29 10.00 3.88
N LEU A 239 5.24 8.82 3.25
CA LEU A 239 5.34 7.55 3.97
C LEU A 239 6.68 7.43 4.71
N VAL A 240 7.80 7.80 4.05
CA VAL A 240 9.13 7.74 4.67
C VAL A 240 9.22 8.67 5.88
N GLN A 241 8.72 9.89 5.75
CA GLN A 241 8.68 10.83 6.86
C GLN A 241 7.82 10.31 8.02
N GLU A 242 6.62 9.79 7.74
CA GLU A 242 5.70 9.34 8.78
C GLU A 242 6.18 8.06 9.46
N MET A 243 6.65 7.06 8.70
CA MET A 243 7.16 5.82 9.28
C MET A 243 8.40 6.07 10.15
N SER A 244 9.30 6.98 9.76
CA SER A 244 10.51 7.29 10.53
C SER A 244 10.22 7.98 11.87
N LYS A 245 9.04 8.59 12.04
CA LYS A 245 8.58 9.17 13.32
C LYS A 245 8.06 8.10 14.30
N HIS A 246 7.56 6.98 13.77
CA HIS A 246 6.75 6.02 14.54
C HIS A 246 7.30 4.59 14.55
N LEU A 247 8.32 4.29 13.73
CA LEU A 247 8.95 2.98 13.60
C LEU A 247 10.47 3.11 13.62
N THR A 248 11.13 2.01 14.02
CA THR A 248 12.55 1.83 13.77
C THR A 248 12.75 1.50 12.30
N THR A 249 13.45 2.35 11.55
CA THR A 249 13.62 2.18 10.11
C THR A 249 15.07 2.29 9.68
N VAL A 250 15.46 1.48 8.69
CA VAL A 250 16.77 1.56 8.02
C VAL A 250 16.57 1.62 6.51
N TYR A 251 17.29 2.53 5.87
CA TYR A 251 17.28 2.65 4.42
C TYR A 251 18.21 1.60 3.77
N LEU A 252 17.73 0.97 2.69
CA LEU A 252 18.50 0.07 1.85
C LEU A 252 18.29 0.49 0.38
N SER A 253 19.34 0.96 -0.30
CA SER A 253 19.20 1.37 -1.69
C SER A 253 18.66 0.22 -2.56
N SER A 254 17.88 0.52 -3.60
CA SER A 254 17.42 -0.52 -4.54
C SER A 254 18.61 -1.26 -5.15
N ALA A 255 19.71 -0.58 -5.45
CA ALA A 255 20.92 -1.23 -5.96
C ALA A 255 21.46 -2.30 -5.00
N ASP A 256 21.48 -2.03 -3.70
CA ASP A 256 21.93 -2.98 -2.69
C ASP A 256 20.89 -4.06 -2.38
N LEU A 257 19.59 -3.73 -2.47
CA LEU A 257 18.48 -4.68 -2.39
C LEU A 257 18.62 -5.77 -3.48
N TYR A 258 18.71 -5.38 -4.75
CA TYR A 258 18.84 -6.32 -5.87
C TYR A 258 20.19 -7.04 -5.86
N ALA A 259 21.23 -6.43 -5.29
CA ALA A 259 22.52 -7.07 -5.06
C ALA A 259 22.54 -8.00 -3.84
N GLY A 260 21.46 -8.16 -3.07
CA GLY A 260 21.46 -9.03 -1.88
C GLY A 260 22.37 -8.54 -0.75
N LYS A 261 22.79 -7.26 -0.74
CA LYS A 261 23.67 -6.68 0.28
C LYS A 261 22.88 -6.23 1.52
N TRP A 262 22.04 -7.12 2.04
CA TRP A 262 21.06 -6.77 3.08
C TRP A 262 21.67 -6.75 4.49
N LYS A 263 22.81 -7.44 4.68
CA LYS A 263 23.44 -7.66 5.97
C LYS A 263 23.67 -6.39 6.78
N SER A 264 24.24 -5.35 6.17
CA SER A 264 24.52 -4.09 6.90
C SER A 264 23.25 -3.42 7.40
N ALA A 265 22.18 -3.42 6.58
CA ALA A 265 20.90 -2.83 6.96
C ALA A 265 20.20 -3.65 8.06
N ILE A 266 20.30 -4.98 8.00
CA ILE A 266 19.81 -5.91 9.03
C ILE A 266 20.52 -5.67 10.36
N GLU A 267 21.86 -5.65 10.36
CA GLU A 267 22.65 -5.42 11.56
C GLU A 267 22.41 -4.01 12.14
N GLU A 268 22.15 -3.01 11.28
CA GLU A 268 21.78 -1.67 11.71
C GLU A 268 20.40 -1.61 12.36
N LEU A 269 19.42 -2.34 11.82
CA LEU A 269 18.09 -2.44 12.39
C LEU A 269 18.14 -3.13 13.76
N GLU A 270 18.91 -4.22 13.87
CA GLU A 270 19.07 -5.00 15.11
C GLU A 270 19.75 -4.21 16.25
N ARG A 271 20.61 -3.24 15.92
CA ARG A 271 21.27 -2.37 16.92
C ARG A 271 20.34 -1.32 17.51
N GLN A 272 19.22 -1.04 16.85
CA GLN A 272 18.30 0.01 17.28
C GLN A 272 17.19 -0.58 18.17
N PRO A 273 16.77 0.13 19.24
CA PRO A 273 15.61 -0.28 20.00
C PRO A 273 14.35 -0.17 19.14
N ARG A 274 13.39 -1.09 19.36
CA ARG A 274 12.08 -1.06 18.70
C ARG A 274 11.29 0.15 19.18
N VAL A 275 10.88 1.02 18.25
CA VAL A 275 9.93 2.10 18.52
C VAL A 275 8.52 1.53 18.61
N VAL A 276 7.79 1.89 19.66
CA VAL A 276 6.37 1.55 19.82
C VAL A 276 5.53 2.64 19.17
N ALA A 277 4.82 2.30 18.10
CA ALA A 277 3.94 3.22 17.41
C ALA A 277 2.71 3.55 18.27
N SER A 278 2.24 4.80 18.20
CA SER A 278 1.15 5.32 19.04
C SER A 278 -0.05 5.86 18.26
N LEU A 279 -0.23 5.42 17.01
CA LEU A 279 -1.33 5.86 16.16
C LEU A 279 -2.62 5.05 16.44
N PRO A 280 -3.81 5.68 16.49
CA PRO A 280 -5.06 4.93 16.64
C PRO A 280 -5.31 4.06 15.40
N GLY A 281 -5.41 2.74 15.62
CA GLY A 281 -5.58 1.72 14.57
C GLY A 281 -7.02 1.25 14.33
N ASN A 282 -8.01 1.97 14.84
CA ASN A 282 -9.44 1.65 14.71
C ASN A 282 -10.10 2.30 13.47
N GLY A 283 -9.32 2.58 12.42
CA GLY A 283 -9.79 3.28 11.23
C GLY A 283 -10.90 2.53 10.50
N ALA A 284 -10.82 1.20 10.42
CA ALA A 284 -11.83 0.39 9.73
C ALA A 284 -13.20 0.52 10.41
N GLU A 285 -13.23 0.47 11.75
CA GLU A 285 -14.44 0.62 12.54
C GLU A 285 -15.01 2.05 12.41
N VAL A 286 -14.16 3.08 12.43
CA VAL A 286 -14.58 4.48 12.26
C VAL A 286 -15.11 4.74 10.85
N CYS A 287 -14.47 4.19 9.81
CA CYS A 287 -14.94 4.28 8.43
C CYS A 287 -16.33 3.63 8.29
N ALA A 288 -16.48 2.39 8.77
CA ALA A 288 -17.75 1.67 8.70
C ALA A 288 -18.89 2.43 9.41
N GLN A 289 -18.65 2.92 10.63
CA GLN A 289 -19.63 3.72 11.36
C GLN A 289 -19.94 5.06 10.68
N THR A 290 -18.96 5.68 10.03
CA THR A 290 -19.18 6.92 9.29
C THR A 290 -20.01 6.68 8.04
N ILE A 291 -19.73 5.61 7.28
CA ILE A 291 -20.52 5.20 6.11
C ILE A 291 -21.96 4.89 6.51
N LEU A 292 -22.19 4.07 7.54
CA LEU A 292 -23.54 3.73 8.01
C LEU A 292 -24.35 4.97 8.38
N ARG A 293 -23.74 5.89 9.15
CA ARG A 293 -24.37 7.17 9.51
C ARG A 293 -24.65 8.04 8.28
N TYR A 294 -23.72 8.10 7.33
CA TYR A 294 -23.87 8.91 6.13
C TYR A 294 -25.03 8.42 5.24
N LEU A 295 -25.18 7.10 5.12
CA LEU A 295 -26.23 6.47 4.32
C LEU A 295 -27.59 6.42 5.03
N ASN A 296 -27.68 6.85 6.30
CA ASN A 296 -28.84 6.65 7.17
C ASN A 296 -29.30 5.18 7.23
N TRP A 297 -28.36 4.24 7.17
CA TRP A 297 -28.66 2.81 7.35
C TRP A 297 -28.79 2.48 8.84
N PRO A 298 -29.76 1.63 9.22
CA PRO A 298 -30.04 1.26 10.60
C PRO A 298 -28.91 0.45 11.26
#